data_AF-A0A151RC34-F1
#
_entry.id   AF-A0A151RC34-F1
#
_cell.length_a   1.000
_cell.length_b   1.000
_cell.length_c   1.000
_cell.angle_alpha   90.00
_cell.angle_beta   90.00
_cell.angle_gamma   90.00
#
_symmetry.space_group_name_H-M   'P 1'
#
loop_
_entity.id
_entity.type
_entity.pdbx_description
1 polymer ?
#
loop_
_entity_poly.entity_id
_entity_poly.type
_entity_poly.pdbx_seq_one_letter_code
_entity_poly.pdbx_strand_id
1 'polypeptide(L)'
;VLRNVIERIFGIFKSRFTIFNSAPPFLFKTQVELVLVCAALHNFLRKECRSDEFPIEVVDEPSSSMLPINEDHTFEPIIQIQEQERKDANAWRTSIAMNMWVNVI
;
A
#
# COMPACT_ATOMS: atom_id res chain seq x y z
N VAL A 1 6.86 -24.52 3.93
CA VAL A 1 7.06 -23.43 4.92
C VAL A 1 7.89 -22.28 4.33
N LEU A 2 9.13 -22.49 3.88
CA LEU A 2 9.99 -21.39 3.38
C LEU A 2 9.41 -20.64 2.17
N ARG A 3 8.86 -21.37 1.18
CA ARG A 3 8.19 -20.77 0.01
C ARG A 3 7.08 -19.80 0.41
N ASN A 4 6.17 -20.20 1.31
CA ASN A 4 5.08 -19.35 1.78
C ASN A 4 5.59 -18.08 2.48
N VAL A 5 6.70 -18.17 3.23
CA VAL A 5 7.30 -16.99 3.89
C VAL A 5 7.83 -16.03 2.85
N ILE A 6 8.53 -16.55 1.83
CA ILE A 6 9.08 -15.74 0.73
C ILE A 6 7.95 -15.08 -0.06
N GLU A 7 6.92 -15.84 -0.44
CA GLU A 7 5.73 -15.33 -1.14
C GLU A 7 5.03 -14.23 -0.34
N ARG A 8 4.90 -14.39 0.98
CA ARG A 8 4.30 -13.38 1.85
C ARG A 8 5.12 -12.09 1.90
N ILE A 9 6.44 -12.17 1.94
CA ILE A 9 7.32 -10.99 1.90
C ILE A 9 7.14 -10.24 0.57
N PHE A 10 7.14 -10.95 -0.55
CA PHE A 10 6.90 -10.33 -1.86
C PHE A 10 5.48 -9.76 -1.98
N GLY A 11 4.47 -10.39 -1.38
CA GLY A 11 3.11 -9.86 -1.31
C GLY A 11 3.05 -8.51 -0.58
N ILE A 12 3.72 -8.38 0.57
CA ILE A 12 3.82 -7.11 1.31
C ILE A 12 4.53 -6.06 0.45
N PHE A 13 5.63 -6.41 -0.21
CA PHE A 13 6.39 -5.46 -1.03
C PHE A 13 5.60 -4.99 -2.25
N LYS A 14 4.86 -5.87 -2.92
CA LYS A 14 3.95 -5.49 -4.02
C LYS A 14 2.83 -4.56 -3.56
N SER A 15 2.23 -4.85 -2.40
CA SER A 15 1.18 -4.00 -1.82
C SER A 15 1.72 -2.62 -1.38
N ARG A 16 2.97 -2.55 -0.90
CA ARG A 16 3.57 -1.31 -0.38
C ARG A 16 4.26 -0.46 -1.45
N PHE A 17 4.86 -1.09 -2.46
CA PHE A 17 5.67 -0.42 -3.47
C PHE A 17 5.23 -0.87 -4.86
N THR A 18 4.54 0.02 -5.58
CA THR A 18 4.01 -0.22 -6.93
C THR A 18 5.08 -0.59 -7.96
N ILE A 19 6.35 -0.29 -7.68
CA ILE A 19 7.49 -0.69 -8.51
C ILE A 19 7.64 -2.22 -8.66
N PHE A 20 7.03 -3.02 -7.77
CA PHE A 20 7.01 -4.48 -7.89
C PHE A 20 5.79 -5.03 -8.64
N ASN A 21 4.82 -4.19 -9.04
CA ASN A 21 3.62 -4.63 -9.77
C ASN A 21 3.89 -4.94 -11.25
N SER A 22 4.96 -4.39 -11.80
CA SER A 22 5.46 -4.70 -13.14
C SER A 22 6.92 -5.12 -13.07
N ALA A 23 7.40 -5.83 -14.10
CA ALA A 23 8.80 -6.19 -14.21
C ALA A 23 9.62 -4.90 -14.41
N PRO A 24 10.49 -4.52 -13.45
CA PRO A 24 11.24 -3.29 -13.59
C PRO A 24 12.23 -3.44 -14.76
N PRO A 25 12.37 -2.45 -15.66
CA PRO A 25 13.28 -2.50 -16.80
C PRO A 25 14.73 -2.24 -16.37
N PHE A 26 15.17 -2.83 -15.26
CA PHE A 26 16.48 -2.62 -14.67
C PHE A 26 17.36 -3.87 -14.82
N LEU A 27 18.67 -3.66 -14.86
CA LEU A 27 19.65 -4.75 -14.79
C LEU A 27 19.48 -5.52 -13.47
N PHE A 28 19.83 -6.80 -13.48
CA PHE A 28 19.69 -7.68 -12.31
C PHE A 28 20.34 -7.09 -11.04
N LYS A 29 21.52 -6.48 -11.17
CA LYS A 29 22.19 -5.81 -10.04
C LYS A 29 21.31 -4.73 -9.40
N THR A 30 20.70 -3.88 -10.22
CA THR A 30 19.79 -2.81 -9.78
C THR A 30 18.50 -3.38 -9.19
N GLN A 31 17.98 -4.50 -9.69
CA GLN A 31 16.82 -5.16 -9.10
C GLN A 31 17.12 -5.65 -7.67
N VAL A 32 18.32 -6.19 -7.42
CA VAL A 32 18.74 -6.62 -6.07
C VAL A 32 18.86 -5.41 -5.13
N GLU A 33 19.49 -4.33 -5.59
CA GLU A 33 19.61 -3.08 -4.83
C GLU A 33 18.23 -2.50 -4.48
N LEU A 34 17.28 -2.54 -5.42
CA LEU A 34 15.91 -2.09 -5.22
C LEU A 34 15.22 -2.84 -4.07
N VAL A 35 15.32 -4.17 -4.06
CA VAL A 35 14.75 -5.00 -2.98
C VAL A 35 15.34 -4.60 -1.62
N LEU A 36 16.66 -4.34 -1.57
CA LEU A 36 17.35 -3.96 -0.36
C LEU A 36 16.89 -2.57 0.16
N VAL A 37 16.77 -1.60 -0.75
CA VAL A 37 16.28 -0.25 -0.42
C VAL A 37 14.84 -0.28 0.05
N CYS A 38 13.96 -1.02 -0.62
CA CYS A 38 12.57 -1.20 -0.21
C CYS A 38 12.45 -1.88 1.16
N ALA A 39 13.29 -2.87 1.46
CA ALA A 39 13.35 -3.49 2.79
C ALA A 39 13.79 -2.49 3.88
N ALA A 40 14.83 -1.70 3.61
CA ALA A 40 15.30 -0.67 4.54
C ALA A 40 14.23 0.40 4.78
N LEU A 41 13.58 0.87 3.72
CA LEU A 41 12.51 1.87 3.79
C LEU A 41 11.30 1.32 4.53
N HIS A 42 10.89 0.08 4.27
CA HIS A 42 9.82 -0.58 5.01
C HIS A 42 10.13 -0.66 6.51
N ASN A 43 11.34 -1.07 6.87
CA ASN A 43 11.77 -1.15 8.27
C ASN A 43 11.80 0.22 8.95
N PHE A 44 12.27 1.26 8.23
CA PHE A 44 12.29 2.63 8.72
C PHE A 44 10.88 3.16 8.97
N LEU A 45 9.99 3.04 7.99
CA LEU A 45 8.60 3.48 8.10
C LEU A 45 7.86 2.75 9.22
N ARG A 46 8.09 1.44 9.38
CA ARG A 46 7.51 0.66 10.49
C ARG A 46 7.97 1.13 11.86
N LYS A 47 9.20 1.65 11.97
CA LYS A 47 9.75 2.17 13.22
C LYS A 47 9.22 3.56 13.53
N GLU A 48 9.16 4.43 12.53
CA GLU A 48 8.88 5.86 12.72
C GLU A 48 7.38 6.22 12.56
N CYS A 49 6.61 5.44 11.80
CA CYS A 49 5.19 5.66 11.56
C CYS A 49 4.35 4.60 12.28
N ARG A 50 3.58 5.00 13.31
CA ARG A 50 2.74 4.07 14.09
C ARG A 50 1.43 3.66 13.40
N SER A 51 1.06 4.33 12.31
CA SER A 51 -0.09 3.96 11.48
C SER A 51 0.38 3.06 10.34
N ASP A 52 0.60 1.78 10.64
CA ASP A 52 0.99 0.75 9.65
C ASP A 52 -0.23 0.19 8.88
N GLU A 53 -1.42 0.73 9.15
CA GLU A 53 -2.68 0.39 8.50
C GLU A 53 -2.74 1.09 7.14
N PHE A 54 -2.51 0.33 6.07
CA PHE A 54 -2.80 0.81 4.72
C PHE A 54 -4.03 0.07 4.22
N PRO A 55 -4.83 0.73 3.37
CA PRO A 55 -5.90 0.06 2.65
C PRO A 55 -5.29 -1.09 1.86
N ILE A 56 -5.84 -2.28 2.06
CA ILE A 56 -5.59 -3.41 1.18
C ILE A 56 -6.14 -2.98 -0.18
N GLU A 57 -5.28 -2.87 -1.21
CA GLU A 57 -5.78 -2.70 -2.57
C GLU A 57 -6.67 -3.91 -2.87
N VAL A 58 -7.98 -3.65 -3.00
CA VAL A 58 -8.96 -4.64 -3.44
C VAL A 58 -8.57 -4.95 -4.88
N VAL A 59 -7.77 -5.99 -5.07
CA VAL A 59 -7.49 -6.53 -6.40
C VAL A 59 -8.81 -7.16 -6.82
N ASP A 60 -9.54 -6.47 -7.71
CA ASP A 60 -10.72 -7.01 -8.39
C ASP A 60 -10.31 -8.25 -9.19
N GLU A 61 -10.35 -9.43 -8.54
CA GLU A 61 -10.23 -10.74 -9.17
C GLU A 61 -11.37 -11.60 -8.61
N PRO A 62 -12.29 -12.11 -9.46
CA PRO A 62 -13.48 -12.81 -9.03
C PRO A 62 -13.16 -14.27 -8.67
N SER A 63 -12.33 -14.49 -7.65
CA SER A 63 -12.07 -15.83 -7.13
C SER A 63 -12.82 -16.05 -5.82
N SER A 64 -14.01 -16.60 -6.00
CA SER A 64 -14.86 -17.21 -4.97
C SER A 64 -14.06 -18.05 -3.96
N SER A 65 -14.02 -17.59 -2.70
CA SER A 65 -14.04 -18.47 -1.52
C SER A 65 -14.40 -17.66 -0.27
N MET A 66 -15.69 -17.38 -0.14
CA MET A 66 -16.30 -17.07 1.16
C MET A 66 -16.22 -18.32 2.05
N LEU A 67 -15.83 -18.16 3.32
CA LEU A 67 -16.43 -18.90 4.42
C LEU A 67 -16.61 -17.98 5.64
N PRO A 68 -17.63 -18.26 6.47
CA PRO A 68 -18.46 -17.24 7.10
C PRO A 68 -17.90 -16.83 8.47
N ILE A 69 -17.90 -15.53 8.74
CA ILE A 69 -17.75 -15.01 10.10
C ILE A 69 -19.02 -14.25 10.42
N ASN A 70 -19.61 -14.67 11.53
CA ASN A 70 -20.97 -14.42 11.99
C ASN A 70 -21.38 -12.94 12.01
N GLU A 71 -22.68 -12.74 11.79
CA GLU A 71 -23.42 -11.49 11.88
C GLU A 71 -23.27 -10.85 13.27
N ASP A 72 -22.73 -9.63 13.34
CA ASP A 72 -23.29 -8.54 14.16
C ASP A 72 -22.70 -7.16 13.73
N HIS A 73 -23.47 -6.44 12.90
CA HIS A 73 -23.59 -4.97 12.76
C HIS A 73 -22.38 -4.00 12.97
N THR A 74 -21.22 -4.13 12.31
CA THR A 74 -20.15 -3.07 12.38
C THR A 74 -19.49 -2.67 11.03
N PHE A 75 -19.93 -3.20 9.89
CA PHE A 75 -19.16 -3.05 8.63
C PHE A 75 -19.35 -1.71 7.88
N GLU A 76 -20.55 -1.11 7.89
CA GLU A 76 -20.81 0.15 7.17
C GLU A 76 -20.10 1.39 7.74
N PRO A 77 -20.03 1.60 9.07
CA PRO A 77 -19.37 2.77 9.64
C PRO A 77 -17.87 2.81 9.31
N ILE A 78 -17.21 1.66 9.29
CA ILE A 78 -15.76 1.54 9.06
C ILE A 78 -15.41 1.92 7.61
N ILE A 79 -16.18 1.44 6.63
CA ILE A 79 -15.94 1.76 5.21
C ILE A 79 -16.14 3.25 4.94
N GLN A 80 -17.17 3.86 5.54
CA GLN A 80 -17.44 5.29 5.37
C GLN A 80 -16.35 6.18 5.98
N ILE A 81 -15.83 5.80 7.16
CA ILE A 81 -14.73 6.52 7.82
C ILE A 81 -13.46 6.47 6.95
N GLN A 82 -13.12 5.29 6.43
CA GLN A 82 -11.93 5.13 5.58
C GLN A 82 -12.01 5.90 4.26
N GLU A 83 -13.20 5.92 3.63
CA GLU A 83 -13.40 6.68 2.39
C GLU A 83 -13.34 8.20 2.63
N GLN A 84 -13.80 8.67 3.79
CA GLN A 84 -13.71 10.07 4.16
C GLN A 84 -12.25 10.50 4.41
N GLU A 85 -11.49 9.72 5.16
CA GLU A 85 -10.06 9.98 5.41
C GLU A 85 -9.25 10.00 4.09
N ARG A 86 -9.60 9.13 3.13
CA ARG A 86 -8.99 9.10 1.80
C ARG A 86 -9.25 10.38 1.01
N LYS A 87 -10.48 10.90 1.06
CA LYS A 87 -10.85 12.17 0.41
C LYS A 87 -10.09 13.34 1.01
N ASP A 88 -9.99 13.39 2.33
CA ASP A 88 -9.31 14.47 3.05
C ASP A 88 -7.80 14.47 2.76
N ALA A 89 -7.17 13.30 2.75
CA ALA A 89 -5.76 13.15 2.40
C ALA A 89 -5.47 13.56 0.94
N ASN A 90 -6.36 13.22 0.00
CA ASN A 90 -6.23 13.62 -1.40
C ASN A 90 -6.45 15.12 -1.60
N ALA A 91 -7.41 15.72 -0.91
CA ALA A 91 -7.63 17.16 -0.92
C ALA A 91 -6.41 17.92 -0.39
N TRP A 92 -5.81 17.44 0.70
CA TRP A 92 -4.59 18.03 1.26
C TRP A 92 -3.41 17.97 0.29
N ARG A 93 -3.15 16.81 -0.34
CA ARG A 93 -2.10 16.67 -1.37
C ARG A 93 -2.34 17.59 -2.56
N THR A 94 -3.59 17.75 -2.98
CA THR A 94 -3.97 18.61 -4.10
C THR A 94 -3.73 20.08 -3.77
N SER A 95 -4.04 20.50 -2.53
CA SER A 95 -3.74 21.86 -2.04
C SER A 95 -2.24 22.14 -2.04
N ILE A 96 -1.41 21.17 -1.65
CA ILE A 96 0.05 21.31 -1.71
C ILE A 96 0.51 21.45 -3.17
N ALA A 97 0.02 20.62 -4.08
CA ALA A 97 0.37 20.69 -5.50
C ALA A 97 -0.04 22.03 -6.13
N MET A 98 -1.23 22.53 -5.80
CA MET A 98 -1.69 23.86 -6.24
C MET A 98 -0.80 24.98 -5.68
N ASN A 99 -0.43 24.93 -4.41
CA ASN A 99 0.47 25.92 -3.81
C ASN A 99 1.87 25.87 -4.44
N MET A 100 2.40 24.69 -4.74
CA MET A 100 3.67 24.55 -5.46
C MET A 100 3.56 25.13 -6.88
N TRP A 101 2.44 24.92 -7.57
CA TRP A 101 2.23 25.42 -8.93
C TRP A 101 2.11 26.94 -8.99
N VAL A 102 1.45 27.55 -8.01
CA VAL A 102 1.26 29.02 -7.95
C VAL A 102 2.55 29.75 -7.58
N ASN A 103 3.44 29.15 -6.77
CA ASN A 103 4.73 29.78 -6.40
C ASN A 103 5.82 29.65 -7.49
N VAL A 104 5.55 28.97 -8.61
CA VAL A 104 6.50 28.78 -9.73
C VAL A 104 6.21 29.75 -10.89
N ILE A 105 5.15 30.55 -10.80
CA ILE A 105 4.81 31.65 -11.72
C ILE A 105 4.98 32.98 -10.97
#